data_AF-A0A1W6TD07-F1
#
_entry.id   AF-A0A1W6TD07-F1
#
_cell.length_a   1.000
_cell.length_b   1.000
_cell.length_c   1.000
_cell.angle_alpha   90.00
_cell.angle_beta   90.00
_cell.angle_gamma   90.00
#
_symmetry.space_group_name_H-M   'P 1'
#
loop_
_entity.id
_entity.type
_entity.pdbx_description
1 polymer ?
#
loop_
_entity_poly.entity_id
_entity_poly.type
_entity_poly.pdbx_seq_one_letter_code
_entity_poly.pdbx_strand_id
1 'polypeptide(L)'
;MDININTVAAAVIRCTSRKQKQHLTSWMEYHDYSVDELTTLLPGVLPSPIESGVSIKEQQAFITIFAHTLFIHQHPQTSSNQDELLQVKALIRTVKANFKKQRKTDKELYCRAVKTNLTESEYQRFLKVMHSYNYKSASRFLRDVITQKLTIKPQQSSEITDYFKQTKCIANVMESLIEQDNPLYNHETARQLGDALYELKQNLQLIRNLAIDAHNSQTAELLAMQFLDSRALRELYRRKLEQENASDDI
;
A
#
# COMPACT_ATOMS: atom_id res chain seq x y z
N MET A 1 -16.87 -38.31 -1.09
CA MET A 1 -15.57 -37.62 -1.03
C MET A 1 -15.26 -37.44 0.43
N ASP A 2 -14.31 -38.20 0.96
CA ASP A 2 -14.05 -38.21 2.41
C ASP A 2 -13.41 -36.89 2.83
N ILE A 3 -14.02 -36.23 3.81
CA ILE A 3 -13.55 -34.94 4.31
C ILE A 3 -12.27 -35.17 5.11
N ASN A 4 -11.14 -34.64 4.62
CA ASN A 4 -9.88 -34.71 5.36
C ASN A 4 -9.86 -33.65 6.47
N ILE A 5 -10.19 -34.08 7.69
CA ILE A 5 -10.32 -33.23 8.87
C ILE A 5 -9.03 -32.51 9.23
N ASN A 6 -7.85 -33.10 8.97
CA ASN A 6 -6.58 -32.42 9.26
C ASN A 6 -6.34 -31.23 8.32
N THR A 7 -6.74 -31.35 7.05
CA THR A 7 -6.67 -30.25 6.08
C THR A 7 -7.65 -29.14 6.44
N VAL A 8 -8.89 -29.50 6.79
CA VAL A 8 -9.90 -28.54 7.25
C VAL A 8 -9.44 -27.83 8.52
N ALA A 9 -8.94 -28.57 9.51
CA ALA A 9 -8.38 -28.00 10.75
C ALA A 9 -7.25 -27.00 10.44
N ALA A 10 -6.36 -27.31 9.49
CA ALA A 10 -5.29 -26.39 9.13
C ALA A 10 -5.83 -25.08 8.50
N ALA A 11 -6.83 -25.17 7.62
CA ALA A 11 -7.45 -24.00 6.99
C ALA A 11 -8.19 -23.12 8.01
N VAL A 12 -9.01 -23.73 8.87
CA VAL A 12 -9.80 -23.04 9.89
C VAL A 12 -8.91 -22.39 10.95
N ILE A 13 -7.97 -23.16 11.51
CA ILE A 13 -7.12 -22.68 12.61
C ILE A 13 -6.16 -21.58 12.16
N ARG A 14 -5.74 -21.56 10.90
CA ARG A 14 -4.91 -20.48 10.34
C ARG A 14 -5.61 -19.11 10.41
N CYS A 15 -6.93 -19.07 10.28
CA CYS A 15 -7.72 -17.84 10.30
C CYS A 15 -8.13 -17.40 11.72
N THR A 16 -7.77 -18.15 12.77
CA THR A 16 -8.10 -17.78 14.15
C THR A 16 -7.29 -16.58 14.66
N SER A 17 -7.96 -15.65 15.33
CA SER A 17 -7.38 -14.50 16.03
C SER A 17 -6.67 -14.91 17.33
N ARG A 18 -5.85 -14.00 17.90
CA ARG A 18 -5.16 -14.24 19.18
C ARG A 18 -6.13 -14.59 20.31
N LYS A 19 -7.27 -13.88 20.40
CA LYS A 19 -8.29 -14.11 21.43
C LYS A 19 -8.94 -15.49 21.26
N GLN A 20 -9.27 -15.87 20.02
CA GLN A 20 -9.84 -17.20 19.72
C GLN A 20 -8.84 -18.33 20.05
N LYS A 21 -7.55 -18.16 19.72
CA LYS A 21 -6.50 -19.12 20.09
C LYS A 21 -6.35 -19.28 21.61
N GLN A 22 -6.48 -18.20 22.37
CA GLN A 22 -6.47 -18.25 23.84
C GLN A 22 -7.67 -19.03 24.37
N HIS A 23 -8.88 -18.77 23.86
CA HIS A 23 -10.08 -19.53 24.23
C HIS A 23 -9.93 -21.02 23.89
N LEU A 24 -9.50 -21.37 22.68
CA LEU A 24 -9.31 -22.76 22.27
C LEU A 24 -8.23 -23.46 23.09
N THR A 25 -7.13 -22.77 23.40
CA THR A 25 -6.08 -23.31 24.30
C THR A 25 -6.65 -23.59 25.68
N SER A 26 -7.44 -22.65 26.23
CA SER A 26 -8.07 -22.85 27.55
C SER A 26 -8.98 -24.07 27.59
N TRP A 27 -9.78 -24.30 26.54
CA TRP A 27 -10.64 -25.49 26.47
C TRP A 27 -9.83 -26.78 26.31
N MET A 28 -8.74 -26.76 25.55
CA MET A 28 -7.84 -27.92 25.46
C MET A 28 -7.11 -28.22 26.77
N GLU A 29 -6.96 -27.24 27.66
CA GLU A 29 -6.36 -27.43 28.98
C GLU A 29 -7.39 -27.94 29.97
N TYR A 30 -8.56 -27.30 30.06
CA TYR A 30 -9.65 -27.72 30.93
C TYR A 30 -11.00 -27.16 30.46
N HIS A 31 -12.04 -27.99 30.50
CA HIS A 31 -13.44 -27.57 30.38
C HIS A 31 -14.37 -28.63 31.00
N ASP A 32 -15.58 -28.21 31.38
CA ASP A 32 -16.65 -29.11 31.88
C ASP A 32 -17.84 -29.25 30.92
N TYR A 33 -17.69 -28.77 29.68
CA TYR A 33 -18.76 -28.84 28.68
C TYR A 33 -18.97 -30.26 28.13
N SER A 34 -20.24 -30.61 27.89
CA SER A 34 -20.66 -31.79 27.12
C SER A 34 -20.39 -31.62 25.62
N VAL A 35 -20.47 -32.72 24.86
CA VAL A 35 -20.28 -32.70 23.40
C VAL A 35 -21.29 -31.78 22.70
N ASP A 36 -22.55 -31.77 23.13
CA ASP A 36 -23.61 -30.95 22.53
C ASP A 36 -23.40 -29.46 22.80
N GLU A 37 -22.96 -29.11 24.00
CA GLU A 37 -22.58 -27.74 24.36
C GLU A 37 -21.37 -27.29 23.55
N LEU A 38 -20.32 -28.12 23.43
CA LEU A 38 -19.15 -27.82 22.61
C LEU A 38 -19.51 -27.62 21.14
N THR A 39 -20.41 -28.44 20.60
CA THR A 39 -20.89 -28.32 19.21
C THR A 39 -21.62 -27.00 18.97
N THR A 40 -22.29 -26.47 20.00
CA THR A 40 -23.00 -25.19 19.95
C THR A 40 -22.07 -23.99 20.16
N LEU A 41 -21.06 -24.12 21.03
CA LEU A 41 -20.16 -23.03 21.41
C LEU A 41 -18.98 -22.85 20.42
N LEU A 42 -18.45 -23.93 19.84
CA LEU A 42 -17.35 -23.89 18.87
C LEU A 42 -17.60 -22.95 17.67
N PRO A 43 -18.79 -22.90 17.05
CA PRO A 43 -19.10 -21.92 16.01
C PRO A 43 -18.87 -20.46 16.41
N GLY A 44 -19.08 -20.11 17.69
CA GLY A 44 -18.85 -18.76 18.21
C GLY A 44 -17.38 -18.43 18.48
N VAL A 45 -16.53 -19.46 18.60
CA VAL A 45 -15.09 -19.31 18.85
C VAL A 45 -14.28 -19.45 17.57
N LEU A 46 -14.71 -20.28 16.64
CA LEU A 46 -14.05 -20.51 15.36
C LEU A 46 -14.39 -19.41 14.34
N PRO A 47 -13.51 -19.14 13.35
CA PRO A 47 -13.83 -18.24 12.25
C PRO A 47 -14.96 -18.82 11.39
N SER A 48 -15.66 -17.92 10.69
CA SER A 48 -16.75 -18.34 9.80
C SER A 48 -16.21 -19.15 8.61
N PRO A 49 -17.03 -20.03 7.98
CA PRO A 49 -16.61 -20.79 6.80
C PRO A 49 -15.99 -19.92 5.70
N ILE A 50 -16.58 -18.73 5.50
CA ILE A 50 -16.13 -17.71 4.52
C ILE A 50 -14.71 -17.24 4.83
N GLU A 51 -14.41 -16.91 6.09
CA GLU A 51 -13.08 -16.46 6.52
C GLU A 51 -12.02 -17.55 6.40
N SER A 52 -12.40 -18.81 6.65
CA SER A 52 -11.51 -19.97 6.54
C SER A 52 -11.35 -20.53 5.12
N GLY A 53 -12.21 -20.12 4.17
CA GLY A 53 -12.20 -20.62 2.80
C GLY A 53 -12.58 -22.10 2.65
N VAL A 54 -13.33 -22.65 3.62
CA VAL A 54 -13.84 -24.03 3.59
C VAL A 54 -15.36 -24.03 3.39
N SER A 55 -15.91 -25.13 2.90
CA SER A 55 -17.36 -25.26 2.76
C SER A 55 -18.05 -25.39 4.12
N ILE A 56 -19.35 -25.04 4.18
CA ILE A 56 -20.17 -25.17 5.39
C ILE A 56 -20.17 -26.62 5.89
N LYS A 57 -20.24 -27.60 4.98
CA LYS A 57 -20.23 -29.03 5.32
C LYS A 57 -18.91 -29.46 5.95
N GLU A 58 -17.79 -28.99 5.42
CA GLU A 58 -16.46 -29.26 5.99
C GLU A 58 -16.29 -28.63 7.36
N GLN A 59 -16.75 -27.38 7.54
CA GLN A 59 -16.73 -26.70 8.83
C GLN A 59 -17.54 -27.44 9.88
N GLN A 60 -18.76 -27.87 9.53
CA GLN A 60 -19.63 -28.62 10.44
C GLN A 60 -19.00 -29.97 10.82
N ALA A 61 -18.46 -30.70 9.85
CA ALA A 61 -17.75 -31.95 10.11
C ALA A 61 -16.56 -31.75 11.05
N PHE A 62 -15.79 -30.68 10.86
CA PHE A 62 -14.71 -30.32 11.77
C PHE A 62 -15.21 -29.98 13.17
N ILE A 63 -16.27 -29.17 13.30
CA ILE A 63 -16.84 -28.80 14.60
C ILE A 63 -17.30 -30.03 15.38
N THR A 64 -18.06 -30.92 14.76
CA THR A 64 -18.56 -32.14 15.42
C THR A 64 -17.41 -33.03 15.90
N ILE A 65 -16.42 -33.27 15.04
CA ILE A 65 -15.27 -34.12 15.37
C ILE A 65 -14.38 -33.45 16.42
N PHE A 66 -14.21 -32.14 16.36
CA PHE A 66 -13.40 -31.40 17.31
C PHE A 66 -14.08 -31.27 18.68
N ALA A 67 -15.41 -31.12 18.75
CA ALA A 67 -16.18 -31.19 19.98
C ALA A 67 -16.01 -32.56 20.68
N HIS A 68 -16.17 -33.64 19.92
CA HIS A 68 -15.96 -35.00 20.42
C HIS A 68 -14.52 -35.22 20.90
N THR A 69 -13.55 -34.68 20.14
CA THR A 69 -12.13 -34.74 20.48
C THR A 69 -11.82 -34.00 21.78
N LEU A 70 -12.36 -32.80 21.98
CA LEU A 70 -12.17 -32.02 23.21
C LEU A 70 -12.78 -32.74 24.42
N PHE A 71 -13.99 -33.29 24.27
CA PHE A 71 -14.64 -34.05 25.34
C PHE A 71 -13.83 -35.27 25.78
N ILE A 72 -13.40 -36.12 24.83
CA ILE A 72 -12.57 -37.31 25.13
C ILE A 72 -11.20 -36.90 25.69
N HIS A 73 -10.65 -35.77 25.23
CA HIS A 73 -9.37 -35.28 25.74
C HIS A 73 -9.43 -34.99 27.25
N GLN A 74 -10.55 -34.48 27.74
CA GLN A 74 -10.79 -34.22 29.17
C GLN A 74 -11.28 -35.46 29.94
N HIS A 75 -11.97 -36.39 29.26
CA HIS A 75 -12.51 -37.62 29.85
C HIS A 75 -11.94 -38.87 29.15
N PRO A 76 -10.63 -39.16 29.30
CA PRO A 76 -9.98 -40.26 28.59
C PRO A 76 -10.49 -41.65 29.03
N GLN A 77 -11.20 -41.74 30.15
CA GLN A 77 -11.83 -42.98 30.63
C GLN A 77 -13.09 -43.36 29.84
N THR A 78 -13.66 -42.42 29.08
CA THR A 78 -14.89 -42.62 28.32
C THR A 78 -14.63 -43.27 26.95
N SER A 79 -13.40 -43.19 26.44
CA SER A 79 -13.02 -43.88 25.20
C SER A 79 -12.75 -45.36 25.48
N SER A 80 -13.41 -46.23 24.73
CA SER A 80 -13.26 -47.70 24.88
C SER A 80 -12.10 -48.26 24.05
N ASN A 81 -11.47 -47.45 23.19
CA ASN A 81 -10.44 -47.88 22.24
C ASN A 81 -9.16 -47.05 22.32
N GLN A 82 -8.01 -47.71 22.38
CA GLN A 82 -6.69 -47.09 22.38
C GLN A 82 -6.41 -46.31 21.07
N ASP A 83 -6.95 -46.78 19.94
CA ASP A 83 -6.80 -46.10 18.64
C ASP A 83 -7.55 -44.76 18.60
N GLU A 84 -8.71 -44.69 19.26
CA GLU A 84 -9.51 -43.46 19.38
C GLU A 84 -8.75 -42.40 20.19
N LEU A 85 -8.12 -42.80 21.30
CA LEU A 85 -7.25 -41.93 22.08
C LEU A 85 -6.04 -41.42 21.29
N LEU A 86 -5.47 -42.25 20.41
CA LEU A 86 -4.38 -41.84 19.53
C LEU A 86 -4.83 -40.79 18.51
N GLN A 87 -6.01 -40.98 17.90
CA GLN A 87 -6.59 -40.03 16.96
C GLN A 87 -6.91 -38.68 17.64
N VAL A 88 -7.47 -38.71 18.85
CA VAL A 88 -7.76 -37.51 19.65
C VAL A 88 -6.48 -36.73 19.94
N LYS A 89 -5.43 -37.42 20.43
CA LYS A 89 -4.13 -36.80 20.68
C LYS A 89 -3.51 -36.23 19.40
N ALA A 90 -3.66 -36.93 18.28
CA ALA A 90 -3.17 -36.46 16.99
C ALA A 90 -3.86 -35.17 16.55
N LEU A 91 -5.19 -35.10 16.65
CA LEU A 91 -5.94 -33.90 16.23
C LEU A 91 -5.64 -32.69 17.13
N ILE A 92 -5.56 -32.88 18.46
CA ILE A 92 -5.14 -31.81 19.39
C ILE A 92 -3.74 -31.30 19.05
N ARG A 93 -2.79 -32.19 18.75
CA ARG A 93 -1.44 -31.81 18.31
C ARG A 93 -1.48 -31.04 16.99
N THR A 94 -2.27 -31.48 16.02
CA THR A 94 -2.45 -30.79 14.73
C THR A 94 -3.00 -29.37 14.95
N VAL A 95 -4.03 -29.20 15.78
CA VAL A 95 -4.60 -27.87 16.07
C VAL A 95 -3.55 -26.98 16.75
N LYS A 96 -2.86 -27.47 17.78
CA LYS A 96 -1.78 -26.73 18.47
C LYS A 96 -0.61 -26.38 17.53
N ALA A 97 -0.25 -27.27 16.61
CA ALA A 97 0.78 -27.00 15.61
C ALA A 97 0.35 -25.90 14.62
N ASN A 98 -0.91 -25.87 14.22
CA ASN A 98 -1.45 -24.84 13.35
C ASN A 98 -1.58 -23.47 14.07
N PHE A 99 -1.62 -23.42 15.41
CA PHE A 99 -1.47 -22.14 16.13
C PHE A 99 -0.11 -21.47 15.90
N LYS A 100 0.95 -22.27 15.74
CA LYS A 100 2.35 -21.83 15.56
C LYS A 100 2.68 -21.45 14.11
N LYS A 101 1.89 -21.86 13.11
CA LYS A 101 2.10 -21.46 11.71
C LYS A 101 1.95 -19.94 11.58
N GLN A 102 2.93 -19.31 10.95
CA GLN A 102 3.05 -17.85 10.86
C GLN A 102 1.77 -17.23 10.28
N ARG A 103 1.26 -16.23 10.99
CA ARG A 103 0.02 -15.50 10.71
C ARG A 103 0.11 -14.59 9.48
N LYS A 104 1.32 -14.35 8.97
CA LYS A 104 1.59 -13.43 7.87
C LYS A 104 1.97 -14.25 6.65
N THR A 105 1.32 -13.98 5.53
CA THR A 105 1.82 -14.42 4.23
C THR A 105 3.19 -13.79 4.00
N ASP A 106 4.12 -14.46 3.30
CA ASP A 106 5.48 -13.93 3.06
C ASP A 106 5.46 -12.51 2.47
N LYS A 107 4.40 -12.15 1.75
CA LYS A 107 4.14 -10.80 1.23
C LYS A 107 4.04 -9.71 2.31
N GLU A 108 3.49 -10.01 3.49
CA GLU A 108 3.40 -9.08 4.63
C GLU A 108 4.68 -9.03 5.49
N LEU A 109 5.62 -9.98 5.29
CA LEU A 109 6.93 -10.00 5.96
C LEU A 109 7.92 -9.04 5.31
N TYR A 110 7.71 -8.64 4.05
CA TYR A 110 8.52 -7.62 3.37
C TYR A 110 8.15 -6.18 3.79
N CYS A 111 8.03 -5.93 5.10
CA CYS A 111 8.06 -4.57 5.63
C CYS A 111 9.45 -3.98 5.40
N ARG A 112 9.65 -3.27 4.28
CA ARG A 112 10.88 -2.51 4.06
C ARG A 112 10.93 -1.37 5.08
N ALA A 113 11.97 -1.34 5.89
CA ALA A 113 12.19 -0.27 6.86
C ALA A 113 13.02 0.84 6.21
N VAL A 114 12.52 2.06 6.25
CA VAL A 114 13.28 3.26 5.92
C VAL A 114 13.75 3.87 7.23
N LYS A 115 15.07 3.94 7.43
CA LYS A 115 15.68 4.61 8.58
C LYS A 115 16.00 6.05 8.21
N THR A 116 15.64 6.98 9.07
CA THR A 116 15.97 8.41 8.93
C THR A 116 16.62 8.87 10.21
N ASN A 117 17.73 9.57 10.09
CA ASN A 117 18.40 10.22 11.22
C ASN A 117 17.99 11.68 11.23
N LEU A 118 17.55 12.17 12.38
CA LEU A 118 17.22 13.56 12.61
C LEU A 118 18.15 14.10 13.71
N THR A 119 18.52 15.36 13.61
CA THR A 119 19.09 16.07 14.74
C THR A 119 18.03 16.25 15.84
N GLU A 120 18.46 16.52 17.07
CA GLU A 120 17.53 16.68 18.20
C GLU A 120 16.51 17.80 17.94
N SER A 121 16.94 18.93 17.37
CA SER A 121 16.06 20.06 17.05
C SER A 121 15.01 19.70 15.98
N GLU A 122 15.41 18.95 14.95
CA GLU A 122 14.51 18.45 13.91
C GLU A 122 13.51 17.44 14.48
N TYR A 123 13.96 16.56 15.38
CA TYR A 123 13.10 15.58 16.02
C TYR A 123 12.05 16.25 16.92
N GLN A 124 12.44 17.23 17.74
CA GLN A 124 11.50 17.99 18.56
C GLN A 124 10.48 18.77 17.72
N ARG A 125 10.94 19.37 16.61
CA ARG A 125 10.04 20.01 15.65
C ARG A 125 9.07 19.00 15.03
N PHE A 126 9.56 17.84 14.62
CA PHE A 126 8.74 16.76 14.08
C PHE A 126 7.65 16.31 15.06
N LEU A 127 7.97 16.12 16.34
CA LEU A 127 6.99 15.74 17.36
C LEU A 127 5.91 16.81 17.55
N LYS A 128 6.29 18.09 17.62
CA LYS A 128 5.33 19.20 17.75
C LYS A 128 4.34 19.23 16.59
N VAL A 129 4.84 19.06 15.36
CA VAL A 129 4.00 19.02 14.16
C VAL A 129 3.11 17.77 14.17
N MET A 130 3.66 16.59 14.49
CA MET A 130 2.87 15.35 14.63
C MET A 130 1.69 15.56 15.58
N HIS A 131 1.94 16.17 16.74
CA HIS A 131 0.92 16.43 17.75
C HIS A 131 -0.11 17.49 17.31
N SER A 132 0.29 18.54 16.56
CA SER A 132 -0.67 19.52 16.04
C SER A 132 -1.67 18.91 15.05
N TYR A 133 -1.29 17.83 14.37
CA TYR A 133 -2.17 17.05 13.49
C TYR A 133 -2.86 15.86 14.22
N ASN A 134 -2.81 15.81 15.56
CA ASN A 134 -3.42 14.77 16.40
C ASN A 134 -2.94 13.32 16.15
N TYR A 135 -1.72 13.14 15.63
CA TYR A 135 -1.14 11.82 15.48
C TYR A 135 -0.52 11.31 16.79
N LYS A 136 -0.77 10.02 17.09
CA LYS A 136 -0.21 9.32 18.27
C LYS A 136 1.07 8.53 17.97
N SER A 137 1.48 8.42 16.71
CA SER A 137 2.61 7.60 16.28
C SER A 137 3.42 8.32 15.21
N ALA A 138 4.72 8.47 15.47
CA ALA A 138 5.69 9.03 14.54
C ALA A 138 5.69 8.28 13.21
N SER A 139 5.65 6.94 13.25
CA SER A 139 5.65 6.10 12.05
C SER A 139 4.39 6.28 11.20
N ARG A 140 3.23 6.47 11.84
CA ARG A 140 1.96 6.73 11.13
C ARG A 140 1.99 8.11 10.47
N PHE A 141 2.39 9.13 11.24
CA PHE A 141 2.49 10.49 10.75
C PHE A 141 3.49 10.61 9.58
N LEU A 142 4.68 10.04 9.74
CA LEU A 142 5.70 10.07 8.69
C LEU A 142 5.25 9.33 7.43
N ARG A 143 4.56 8.18 7.57
CA ARG A 143 4.00 7.45 6.44
C ARG A 143 2.99 8.30 5.67
N ASP A 144 2.05 8.92 6.36
CA ASP A 144 0.99 9.71 5.72
C ASP A 144 1.59 10.95 5.03
N VAL A 145 2.56 11.62 5.67
CA VAL A 145 3.30 12.74 5.06
C VAL A 145 4.06 12.28 3.81
N ILE A 146 4.80 11.18 3.90
CA ILE A 146 5.56 10.63 2.78
C ILE A 146 4.63 10.24 1.64
N THR A 147 3.53 9.55 1.91
CA THR A 147 2.57 9.12 0.88
C THR A 147 1.90 10.31 0.19
N GLN A 148 1.61 11.38 0.92
CA GLN A 148 1.02 12.60 0.34
C GLN A 148 2.03 13.45 -0.43
N LYS A 149 3.32 13.44 -0.03
CA LYS A 149 4.35 14.31 -0.60
C LYS A 149 5.23 13.64 -1.65
N LEU A 150 5.39 12.32 -1.62
CA LEU A 150 6.17 11.57 -2.60
C LEU A 150 5.26 11.10 -3.73
N THR A 151 5.26 11.85 -4.82
CA THR A 151 4.72 11.40 -6.10
C THR A 151 5.82 10.77 -6.95
N ILE A 152 5.53 9.65 -7.61
CA ILE A 152 6.44 9.09 -8.61
C ILE A 152 6.53 10.08 -9.76
N LYS A 153 7.70 10.70 -9.97
CA LYS A 153 7.91 11.54 -11.14
C LYS A 153 7.86 10.64 -12.39
N PRO A 154 7.16 11.03 -13.48
CA PRO A 154 7.04 10.25 -14.71
C PRO A 154 8.34 10.21 -15.54
N GLN A 155 9.49 10.39 -14.91
CA GLN A 155 10.82 10.53 -15.52
C GLN A 155 11.37 9.21 -16.11
N GLN A 156 10.49 8.32 -16.57
CA GLN A 156 10.82 6.94 -16.96
C GLN A 156 10.44 6.57 -18.39
N SER A 157 9.84 7.46 -19.19
CA SER A 157 9.71 7.16 -20.61
C SER A 157 11.04 7.49 -21.32
N SER A 158 11.48 6.56 -22.18
CA SER A 158 12.66 6.73 -23.03
C SER A 158 12.57 8.02 -23.84
N GLU A 159 11.37 8.34 -24.31
CA GLU A 159 11.07 9.45 -25.20
C GLU A 159 11.27 10.80 -24.49
N ILE A 160 10.87 10.93 -23.22
CA ILE A 160 11.07 12.15 -22.43
C ILE A 160 12.56 12.34 -22.11
N THR A 161 13.27 11.24 -21.83
CA THR A 161 14.71 11.28 -21.57
C THR A 161 15.47 11.73 -22.82
N ASP A 162 15.10 11.19 -23.98
CA ASP A 162 15.70 11.56 -25.27
C ASP A 162 15.36 13.00 -25.65
N TYR A 163 14.13 13.46 -25.42
CA TYR A 163 13.75 14.86 -25.60
C TYR A 163 14.62 15.81 -24.77
N PHE A 164 14.84 15.54 -23.47
CA PHE A 164 15.69 16.37 -22.63
C PHE A 164 17.17 16.30 -22.99
N LYS A 165 17.63 15.16 -23.51
CA LYS A 165 19.01 14.99 -24.00
C LYS A 165 19.23 15.78 -25.29
N GLN A 166 18.31 15.66 -26.26
CA GLN A 166 18.37 16.36 -27.55
C GLN A 166 18.25 17.88 -27.37
N THR A 167 17.28 18.36 -26.60
CA THR A 167 17.14 19.80 -26.34
C THR A 167 18.35 20.39 -25.61
N LYS A 168 19.02 19.62 -24.74
CA LYS A 168 20.28 20.06 -24.10
C LYS A 168 21.40 20.19 -25.12
N CYS A 169 21.52 19.21 -26.01
CA CYS A 169 22.51 19.22 -27.10
C CYS A 169 22.32 20.44 -28.00
N ILE A 170 21.08 20.70 -28.42
CA ILE A 170 20.73 21.84 -29.28
C ILE A 170 21.08 23.17 -28.60
N ALA A 171 20.74 23.35 -27.31
CA ALA A 171 21.07 24.57 -26.58
C ALA A 171 22.59 24.82 -26.48
N ASN A 172 23.37 23.75 -26.26
CA ASN A 172 24.83 23.84 -26.20
C ASN A 172 25.43 24.20 -27.57
N VAL A 173 24.91 23.63 -28.66
CA VAL A 173 25.34 23.97 -30.02
C VAL A 173 25.02 25.43 -30.34
N MET A 174 23.82 25.90 -30.00
CA MET A 174 23.47 27.32 -30.16
C MET A 174 24.40 28.23 -29.38
N GLU A 175 24.77 27.87 -28.16
CA GLU A 175 25.72 28.64 -27.34
C GLU A 175 27.12 28.70 -27.96
N SER A 176 27.61 27.59 -28.52
CA SER A 176 28.89 27.57 -29.25
C SER A 176 28.86 28.39 -30.54
N LEU A 177 27.69 28.54 -31.18
CA LEU A 177 27.53 29.36 -32.37
C LEU A 177 27.41 30.87 -32.05
N ILE A 178 27.07 31.21 -30.80
CA ILE A 178 26.94 32.59 -30.30
C ILE A 178 28.29 33.16 -29.80
N GLU A 179 29.40 32.40 -29.88
CA GLU A 179 30.73 32.81 -29.39
C GLU A 179 31.08 34.26 -29.74
N GLN A 180 31.31 35.05 -28.69
CA GLN A 180 31.44 36.52 -28.70
C GLN A 180 32.68 37.06 -29.44
N ASP A 181 33.65 36.19 -29.76
CA ASP A 181 34.90 36.56 -30.44
C ASP A 181 34.90 36.25 -31.95
N ASN A 182 33.74 35.93 -32.54
CA ASN A 182 33.67 35.60 -33.96
C ASN A 182 33.80 36.89 -34.82
N PRO A 183 34.88 37.04 -35.63
CA PRO A 183 35.16 38.27 -36.40
C PRO A 183 34.08 38.64 -37.43
N LEU A 184 33.12 37.74 -37.68
CA LEU A 184 31.96 37.94 -38.53
C LEU A 184 30.87 38.84 -37.91
N TYR A 185 30.88 39.08 -36.58
CA TYR A 185 29.88 39.93 -35.89
C TYR A 185 29.88 41.41 -36.31
N ASN A 186 30.88 41.84 -37.07
CA ASN A 186 30.93 43.16 -37.69
C ASN A 186 29.95 43.31 -38.88
N HIS A 187 29.38 42.20 -39.37
CA HIS A 187 28.39 42.19 -40.44
C HIS A 187 26.97 42.13 -39.86
N GLU A 188 26.09 43.02 -40.31
CA GLU A 188 24.70 43.13 -39.84
C GLU A 188 23.94 41.78 -39.87
N THR A 189 24.18 40.97 -40.90
CA THR A 189 23.59 39.65 -41.08
C THR A 189 24.04 38.64 -40.02
N ALA A 190 25.31 38.70 -39.60
CA ALA A 190 25.84 37.83 -38.56
C ALA A 190 25.29 38.21 -37.17
N ARG A 191 25.07 39.51 -36.93
CA ARG A 191 24.43 40.01 -35.71
C ARG A 191 22.96 39.56 -35.63
N GLN A 192 22.20 39.71 -36.72
CA GLN A 192 20.81 39.24 -36.78
C GLN A 192 20.70 37.72 -36.57
N LEU A 193 21.64 36.94 -37.10
CA LEU A 193 21.70 35.50 -36.86
C LEU A 193 22.01 35.18 -35.38
N GLY A 194 22.94 35.90 -34.77
CA GLY A 194 23.27 35.78 -33.35
C GLY A 194 22.09 36.06 -32.43
N ASP A 195 21.37 37.16 -32.69
CA ASP A 195 20.17 37.55 -31.95
C ASP A 195 19.06 36.48 -32.10
N ALA A 196 18.83 35.99 -33.31
CA ALA A 196 17.85 34.92 -33.57
C ALA A 196 18.20 33.59 -32.88
N LEU A 197 19.49 33.21 -32.86
CA LEU A 197 19.96 32.01 -32.14
C LEU A 197 19.80 32.16 -30.63
N TYR A 198 20.01 33.37 -30.10
CA TYR A 198 19.82 33.67 -28.69
C TYR A 198 18.33 33.55 -28.29
N GLU A 199 17.42 34.15 -29.06
CA GLU A 199 15.98 34.04 -28.84
C GLU A 199 15.51 32.57 -28.94
N LEU A 200 16.01 31.83 -29.93
CA LEU A 200 15.66 30.42 -30.10
C LEU A 200 16.14 29.56 -28.93
N LYS A 201 17.35 29.83 -28.40
CA LYS A 201 17.86 29.18 -27.18
C LYS A 201 16.97 29.48 -25.98
N GLN A 202 16.57 30.74 -25.79
CA GLN A 202 15.67 31.13 -24.69
C GLN A 202 14.31 30.44 -24.78
N ASN A 203 13.71 30.41 -25.98
CA ASN A 203 12.45 29.71 -26.23
C ASN A 203 12.58 28.20 -25.98
N LEU A 204 13.67 27.58 -26.43
CA LEU A 204 13.93 26.16 -26.18
C LEU A 204 14.11 25.86 -24.69
N GLN A 205 14.78 26.73 -23.92
CA GLN A 205 14.91 26.59 -22.47
C GLN A 205 13.57 26.78 -21.76
N LEU A 206 12.74 27.73 -22.19
CA LEU A 206 11.40 27.96 -21.67
C LEU A 206 10.50 26.74 -21.91
N ILE A 207 10.44 26.23 -23.13
CA ILE A 207 9.65 25.03 -23.48
C ILE A 207 10.17 23.81 -22.73
N ARG A 208 11.50 23.66 -22.59
CA ARG A 208 12.12 22.59 -21.79
C ARG A 208 11.67 22.65 -20.32
N ASN A 209 11.67 23.83 -19.71
CA ASN A 209 11.23 24.01 -18.32
C ASN A 209 9.72 23.76 -18.18
N LEU A 210 8.92 24.26 -19.12
CA LEU A 210 7.49 23.98 -19.19
C LEU A 210 7.22 22.47 -19.33
N ALA A 211 8.01 21.73 -20.11
CA ALA A 211 7.88 20.28 -20.21
C ALA A 211 8.27 19.54 -18.92
N ILE A 212 9.21 20.08 -18.13
CA ILE A 212 9.53 19.59 -16.78
C ILE A 212 8.35 19.86 -15.83
N ASP A 213 7.69 21.00 -15.99
CA ASP A 213 6.64 21.50 -15.11
C ASP A 213 5.23 20.97 -15.47
N ALA A 214 4.98 20.60 -16.73
CA ALA A 214 3.66 20.26 -17.28
C ALA A 214 3.06 18.93 -16.79
N HIS A 215 3.71 18.19 -15.88
CA HIS A 215 3.26 16.85 -15.50
C HIS A 215 3.13 16.60 -14.00
N ASN A 216 2.45 17.49 -13.27
CA ASN A 216 1.59 17.06 -12.15
C ASN A 216 0.57 18.16 -11.77
N SER A 217 -0.53 17.75 -11.12
CA SER A 217 -1.57 18.63 -10.60
C SER A 217 -1.06 19.67 -9.58
N GLN A 218 0.05 19.39 -8.88
CA GLN A 218 0.65 20.29 -7.89
C GLN A 218 1.46 21.42 -8.53
N THR A 219 2.12 21.20 -9.67
CA THR A 219 2.84 22.24 -10.42
C THR A 219 1.84 23.14 -11.13
N ALA A 220 0.75 22.56 -11.66
CA ALA A 220 -0.37 23.33 -12.19
C ALA A 220 -1.04 24.19 -11.11
N GLU A 221 -1.21 23.67 -9.89
CA GLU A 221 -1.74 24.42 -8.74
C GLU A 221 -0.81 25.56 -8.31
N LEU A 222 0.50 25.32 -8.22
CA LEU A 222 1.50 26.34 -7.86
C LEU A 222 1.60 27.45 -8.91
N LEU A 223 1.62 27.10 -10.21
CA LEU A 223 1.61 28.06 -11.30
C LEU A 223 0.29 28.83 -11.37
N ALA A 224 -0.85 28.17 -11.13
CA ALA A 224 -2.14 28.83 -11.03
C ALA A 224 -2.18 29.82 -9.86
N MET A 225 -1.66 29.46 -8.68
CA MET A 225 -1.58 30.37 -7.53
C MET A 225 -0.64 31.55 -7.77
N GLN A 226 0.42 31.38 -8.56
CA GLN A 226 1.43 32.40 -8.79
C GLN A 226 1.07 33.38 -9.92
N PHE A 227 0.34 32.92 -10.94
CA PHE A 227 0.11 33.69 -12.18
C PHE A 227 -1.36 33.91 -12.53
N LEU A 228 -2.32 33.28 -11.84
CA LEU A 228 -3.74 33.51 -12.07
C LEU A 228 -4.39 34.26 -10.90
N ASP A 229 -4.93 35.42 -11.21
CA ASP A 229 -5.75 36.17 -10.27
C ASP A 229 -7.05 35.39 -9.98
N SER A 230 -7.59 35.58 -8.77
CA SER A 230 -8.82 34.89 -8.32
C SER A 230 -10.01 34.99 -9.29
N ARG A 231 -10.07 36.06 -10.09
CA ARG A 231 -11.10 36.29 -11.11
C ARG A 231 -10.91 35.37 -12.33
N ALA A 232 -9.68 35.19 -12.81
CA ALA A 232 -9.36 34.33 -13.94
C ALA A 232 -9.60 32.85 -13.60
N LEU A 233 -9.24 32.44 -12.38
CA LEU A 233 -9.50 31.10 -11.85
C LEU A 233 -11.00 30.77 -11.79
N ARG A 234 -11.85 31.71 -11.32
CA ARG A 234 -13.31 31.53 -11.31
C ARG A 234 -13.88 31.36 -12.71
N GLU A 235 -13.36 32.10 -13.67
CA GLU A 235 -13.87 32.06 -15.04
C GLU A 235 -13.50 30.74 -15.73
N LEU A 236 -12.28 30.25 -15.52
CA LEU A 236 -11.85 28.93 -15.98
C LEU A 236 -12.67 27.80 -15.35
N TYR A 237 -12.92 27.88 -14.04
CA TYR A 237 -13.77 26.91 -13.34
C TYR A 237 -15.20 26.90 -13.90
N ARG A 238 -15.77 28.07 -14.15
CA ARG A 238 -17.13 28.20 -14.72
C ARG A 238 -17.22 27.61 -16.13
N ARG A 239 -16.25 27.91 -17.00
CA ARG A 239 -16.19 27.34 -18.36
C ARG A 239 -16.06 25.81 -18.34
N LYS A 240 -15.27 25.28 -17.41
CA LYS A 240 -15.11 23.83 -17.24
C LYS A 240 -16.42 23.16 -16.79
N LEU A 241 -17.11 23.75 -15.80
CA LEU A 241 -18.45 23.30 -15.39
C LEU A 241 -19.45 23.32 -16.54
N GLU A 242 -19.45 24.38 -17.35
CA GLU A 242 -20.33 24.47 -18.52
C GLU A 242 -20.03 23.39 -19.56
N GLN A 243 -18.76 23.00 -19.75
CA GLN A 243 -18.36 21.90 -20.64
C GLN A 243 -18.72 20.52 -20.10
N GLU A 244 -18.51 20.27 -18.80
CA GLU A 244 -18.86 18.99 -18.16
C GLU A 244 -20.39 18.80 -18.15
N ASN A 245 -21.15 19.84 -17.82
CA ASN A 245 -22.62 19.77 -17.83
C ASN A 245 -23.20 19.67 -19.25
N ALA A 246 -22.54 20.23 -20.27
CA ALA A 246 -22.95 20.04 -21.67
C ALA A 246 -22.63 18.63 -22.22
N SER A 247 -21.73 17.89 -21.56
CA SER A 247 -21.38 16.51 -21.92
C SER A 247 -22.33 15.47 -21.34
N ASP A 248 -23.13 15.83 -20.33
CA ASP A 248 -24.12 14.96 -19.68
C ASP A 248 -25.52 15.03 -20.33
N ASP A 249 -25.69 15.87 -21.37
CA ASP A 249 -26.94 16.07 -22.12
C ASP A 249 -27.01 15.27 -23.45
N ILE A 250 -26.23 14.17 -23.59
CA ILE A 250 -26.31 13.20 -24.72
C ILE A 250 -26.74 11.82 -24.23
#